data_AF-A0A5C6D0A5-F1
#
_entry.id   AF-A0A5C6D0A5-F1
#
_cell.length_a   1.000
_cell.length_b   1.000
_cell.length_c   1.000
_cell.angle_alpha   90.00
_cell.angle_beta   90.00
_cell.angle_gamma   90.00
#
_symmetry.space_group_name_H-M   'P 1'
#
loop_
_entity.id
_entity.type
_entity.pdbx_description
1 polymer ?
#
loop_
_entity_poly.entity_id
_entity_poly.type
_entity_poly.pdbx_seq_one_letter_code
_entity_poly.pdbx_strand_id
1 'polypeptide(L)'
;MSTDEFMKHQYLTLRAEISESKSRIFWLVIIGVALVLVSGYLAAEHPSAFANAAIPFLLLGLMMSFIAEDNNISRAGRYIREHVEPHIKDLTCWEHWLERHPEFREVDHSFVIGFSMLFFCFFAISTSLTLVYLDRQMYSMLKVGSAGVAYLLAALCVLVVFVRHLRAGNPKQNPSTEQSPSSEDYAG
;
A
#
# COMPACT_ATOMS: atom_id res chain seq x y z
N MET A 1 2.07 3.35 37.57
CA MET A 1 2.29 3.97 36.25
C MET A 1 1.23 5.04 36.10
N SER A 2 1.62 6.30 35.94
CA SER A 2 0.65 7.37 35.73
C SER A 2 0.05 7.26 34.32
N THR A 3 -1.13 7.85 34.10
CA THR A 3 -1.75 7.93 32.78
C THR A 3 -0.78 8.56 31.76
N ASP A 4 -0.03 9.58 32.17
CA ASP A 4 0.93 10.28 31.31
C ASP A 4 2.11 9.38 30.92
N GLU A 5 2.62 8.56 31.85
CA GLU A 5 3.63 7.55 31.54
C GLU A 5 3.11 6.53 30.54
N PHE A 6 1.89 6.03 30.74
CA PHE A 6 1.26 5.08 29.83
C PHE A 6 1.12 5.66 28.41
N MET A 7 0.61 6.88 28.27
CA MET A 7 0.43 7.55 26.98
C MET A 7 1.77 7.82 26.29
N LYS A 8 2.80 8.21 27.05
CA LYS A 8 4.16 8.38 26.52
C LYS A 8 4.74 7.07 25.99
N HIS A 9 4.58 5.96 26.73
CA HIS A 9 5.02 4.65 26.29
C HIS A 9 4.26 4.20 25.02
N GLN A 10 2.94 4.40 24.98
CA GLN A 10 2.12 4.08 23.81
C GLN A 10 2.56 4.87 22.57
N TYR A 11 2.84 6.17 22.71
CA TYR A 11 3.36 7.01 21.63
C TYR A 11 4.70 6.51 21.09
N LEU A 12 5.65 6.20 21.98
CA LEU A 12 6.98 5.70 21.58
C LEU A 12 6.88 4.33 20.90
N THR A 13 6.06 3.43 21.42
CA THR A 13 5.82 2.11 20.82
C THR A 13 5.19 2.22 19.43
N LEU A 14 4.15 3.05 19.26
CA LEU A 14 3.52 3.24 17.95
C LEU A 14 4.47 3.86 16.92
N ARG A 15 5.32 4.82 17.33
CA ARG A 15 6.37 5.35 16.44
C ARG A 15 7.40 4.28 16.05
N ALA A 16 7.78 3.41 16.98
CA ALA A 16 8.67 2.30 16.67
C ALA A 16 8.01 1.33 15.66
N GLU A 17 6.73 1.01 15.84
CA GLU A 17 5.96 0.18 14.91
C GLU A 17 5.87 0.78 13.50
N ILE A 18 5.63 2.11 13.40
CA ILE A 18 5.65 2.82 12.11
C ILE A 18 7.04 2.74 11.45
N SER A 19 8.10 2.97 12.23
CA SER A 19 9.47 2.91 11.73
C SER A 19 9.83 1.50 11.23
N GLU A 20 9.42 0.46 11.96
CA GLU A 20 9.62 -0.92 11.56
C GLU A 20 8.84 -1.24 10.28
N SER A 21 7.59 -0.79 10.19
CA SER A 21 6.73 -0.99 9.02
C SER A 21 7.34 -0.32 7.77
N LYS A 22 7.89 0.90 7.89
CA LYS A 22 8.61 1.55 6.79
C LYS A 22 9.86 0.78 6.36
N SER A 23 10.60 0.20 7.31
CA SER A 23 11.73 -0.69 7.01
C SER A 23 11.28 -1.95 6.26
N ARG A 24 10.18 -2.57 6.68
CA ARG A 24 9.58 -3.72 5.97
C ARG A 24 9.17 -3.35 4.55
N ILE A 25 8.55 -2.19 4.33
CA ILE A 25 8.23 -1.70 2.98
C ILE A 25 9.49 -1.58 2.12
N PHE A 26 10.56 -0.97 2.64
CA PHE A 26 11.82 -0.86 1.90
C PHE A 26 12.38 -2.23 1.49
N TRP A 27 12.36 -3.20 2.41
CA TRP A 27 12.76 -4.57 2.11
C TRP A 27 11.85 -5.26 1.09
N LEU A 28 10.52 -5.05 1.16
CA LEU A 28 9.58 -5.56 0.17
C LEU A 28 9.88 -5.01 -1.23
N VAL A 29 10.26 -3.74 -1.34
CA VAL A 29 10.68 -3.14 -2.63
C VAL A 29 11.95 -3.80 -3.14
N ILE A 30 12.98 -3.97 -2.30
CA ILE A 30 14.23 -4.64 -2.70
C ILE A 30 13.95 -6.07 -3.16
N ILE A 31 13.18 -6.83 -2.38
CA ILE A 31 12.78 -8.20 -2.71
C ILE A 31 12.00 -8.22 -4.02
N GLY A 32 11.10 -7.25 -4.23
CA GLY A 32 10.36 -7.12 -5.48
C GLY A 32 11.24 -6.92 -6.69
N VAL A 33 12.18 -5.97 -6.62
CA VAL A 33 13.12 -5.71 -7.71
C VAL A 33 13.99 -6.95 -7.98
N ALA A 34 14.53 -7.57 -6.93
CA ALA A 34 15.32 -8.79 -7.06
C ALA A 34 14.50 -9.93 -7.68
N LEU A 35 13.26 -10.12 -7.25
CA LEU A 35 12.35 -11.13 -7.75
C LEU A 35 12.04 -10.90 -9.23
N VAL A 36 11.81 -9.66 -9.66
CA VAL A 36 11.60 -9.32 -11.09
C VAL A 36 12.84 -9.67 -11.91
N LEU A 37 14.04 -9.34 -11.45
CA LEU A 37 15.30 -9.64 -12.16
C LEU A 37 15.55 -11.15 -12.27
N VAL A 38 15.43 -11.87 -11.15
CA VAL A 38 15.61 -13.34 -11.11
C VAL A 38 14.56 -14.03 -11.96
N SER A 39 13.31 -13.58 -11.89
CA SER A 39 12.21 -14.08 -12.71
C SER A 39 12.46 -13.87 -14.20
N GLY A 40 12.95 -12.69 -14.58
CA GLY A 40 13.29 -12.39 -15.98
C GLY A 40 14.43 -13.27 -16.49
N TYR A 41 15.48 -13.47 -15.68
CA TYR A 41 16.58 -14.37 -16.02
C TYR A 41 16.12 -15.83 -16.16
N LEU A 42 15.35 -16.33 -15.18
CA LEU A 42 14.83 -17.70 -15.21
C LEU A 42 13.88 -17.93 -16.38
N ALA A 43 13.07 -16.94 -16.73
CA ALA A 43 12.19 -17.01 -17.90
C ALA A 43 12.98 -17.11 -19.21
N ALA A 44 14.14 -16.45 -19.30
CA ALA A 44 15.02 -16.53 -20.46
C ALA A 44 15.78 -17.86 -20.55
N GLU A 45 16.34 -18.34 -19.44
CA GLU A 45 17.22 -19.52 -19.40
C GLU A 45 16.44 -20.84 -19.33
N HIS A 46 15.27 -20.84 -18.67
CA HIS A 46 14.46 -22.04 -18.44
C HIS A 46 13.00 -21.83 -18.89
N PRO A 47 12.74 -21.75 -20.22
CA PRO A 47 11.41 -21.48 -20.73
C PRO A 47 10.36 -22.48 -20.22
N SER A 48 10.70 -23.77 -20.12
CA SER A 48 9.80 -24.87 -19.76
C SER A 48 9.49 -25.03 -18.29
N ALA A 49 10.00 -24.15 -17.43
CA ALA A 49 9.74 -24.23 -16.01
C ALA A 49 8.31 -23.76 -15.69
N PHE A 50 7.55 -24.58 -14.97
CA PHE A 50 6.32 -24.20 -14.25
C PHE A 50 6.48 -22.91 -13.43
N ALA A 51 7.72 -22.60 -13.02
CA ALA A 51 8.10 -21.35 -12.38
C ALA A 51 7.62 -20.10 -13.14
N ASN A 52 7.59 -20.12 -14.47
CA ASN A 52 7.16 -18.97 -15.28
C ASN A 52 5.69 -18.62 -15.10
N ALA A 53 4.83 -19.59 -14.77
CA ALA A 53 3.43 -19.36 -14.49
C ALA A 53 3.18 -18.82 -13.06
N ALA A 54 4.11 -19.06 -12.14
CA ALA A 54 4.00 -18.58 -10.76
C ALA A 54 4.41 -17.11 -10.59
N ILE A 55 5.28 -16.59 -11.45
CA ILE A 55 5.84 -15.23 -11.37
C ILE A 55 4.74 -14.15 -11.21
N PRO A 56 3.67 -14.12 -12.04
CA PRO A 56 2.65 -13.08 -11.90
C PRO A 56 1.92 -13.16 -10.54
N PHE A 57 1.72 -14.37 -9.99
CA PHE A 57 1.09 -14.53 -8.68
C PHE A 57 2.01 -14.07 -7.54
N LEU A 58 3.32 -14.29 -7.65
CA LEU A 58 4.29 -13.78 -6.69
C LEU A 58 4.31 -12.25 -6.67
N LEU A 59 4.24 -11.61 -7.85
CA LEU A 59 4.13 -10.16 -7.96
C LEU A 59 2.85 -9.63 -7.28
N LEU A 60 1.72 -10.32 -7.45
CA LEU A 60 0.48 -9.94 -6.78
C LEU A 60 0.55 -10.12 -5.26
N GLY A 61 1.13 -11.22 -4.79
CA GLY A 61 1.33 -11.45 -3.36
C GLY A 61 2.17 -10.34 -2.72
N LEU A 62 3.25 -9.94 -3.41
CA LEU A 62 4.11 -8.87 -2.95
C LEU A 62 3.40 -7.50 -2.94
N MET A 63 2.61 -7.20 -3.98
CA MET A 63 1.79 -6.00 -4.05
C MET A 63 0.76 -5.94 -2.90
N MET A 64 0.12 -7.07 -2.58
CA MET A 64 -0.81 -7.16 -1.45
C MET A 64 -0.11 -6.95 -0.11
N SER A 65 1.08 -7.53 0.08
CA SER A 65 1.89 -7.30 1.27
C SER A 65 2.29 -5.83 1.42
N PHE A 66 2.66 -5.17 0.31
CA PHE A 66 2.97 -3.74 0.31
C PHE A 66 1.77 -2.90 0.75
N ILE A 67 0.59 -3.14 0.16
CA ILE A 67 -0.65 -2.41 0.52
C ILE A 67 -1.04 -2.67 1.99
N ALA A 68 -0.82 -3.89 2.49
CA ALA A 68 -1.11 -4.24 3.88
C ALA A 68 -0.22 -3.46 4.87
N GLU A 69 1.07 -3.34 4.57
CA GLU A 69 2.00 -2.55 5.40
C GLU A 69 1.67 -1.05 5.37
N ASP A 70 1.33 -0.50 4.21
CA ASP A 70 0.95 0.91 4.10
C ASP A 70 -0.35 1.22 4.87
N ASN A 71 -1.33 0.31 4.81
CA ASN A 71 -2.55 0.41 5.61
C ASN A 71 -2.28 0.33 7.12
N ASN A 72 -1.32 -0.50 7.55
CA ASN A 72 -0.93 -0.59 8.97
C ASN A 72 -0.32 0.73 9.46
N ILE A 73 0.57 1.35 8.66
CA ILE A 73 1.16 2.67 8.95
C ILE A 73 0.07 3.73 9.03
N SER A 74 -0.83 3.77 8.04
CA SER A 74 -1.93 4.73 8.00
C SER A 74 -2.87 4.60 9.20
N ARG A 75 -3.13 3.38 9.67
CA ARG A 75 -3.94 3.13 10.87
C ARG A 75 -3.22 3.57 12.14
N ALA A 76 -1.94 3.25 12.27
CA ALA A 76 -1.14 3.64 13.43
C ALA A 76 -1.02 5.18 13.54
N GLY A 77 -0.74 5.87 12.42
CA GLY A 77 -0.68 7.34 12.37
C GLY A 77 -2.02 7.97 12.74
N ARG A 78 -3.13 7.45 12.20
CA ARG A 78 -4.49 7.92 12.56
C ARG A 78 -4.78 7.74 14.06
N TYR A 79 -4.41 6.59 14.63
CA TYR A 79 -4.60 6.34 16.05
C TYR A 79 -3.78 7.30 16.91
N ILE A 80 -2.52 7.55 16.55
CA ILE A 80 -1.67 8.56 17.23
C ILE A 80 -2.36 9.92 17.21
N ARG A 81 -2.79 10.37 16.03
CA ARG A 81 -3.44 11.68 15.82
C ARG A 81 -4.73 11.84 16.62
N GLU A 82 -5.61 10.84 16.60
CA GLU A 82 -6.96 10.95 17.16
C GLU A 82 -7.03 10.61 18.66
N HIS A 83 -6.17 9.72 19.15
CA HIS A 83 -6.29 9.17 20.50
C HIS A 83 -5.09 9.46 21.40
N VAL A 84 -3.89 9.69 20.86
CA VAL A 84 -2.68 9.87 21.69
C VAL A 84 -2.32 11.34 21.83
N GLU A 85 -2.12 12.05 20.71
CA GLU A 85 -1.69 13.45 20.71
C GLU A 85 -2.61 14.43 21.44
N PRO A 86 -3.96 14.30 21.38
CA PRO A 86 -4.85 15.24 22.09
C PRO A 86 -4.67 15.26 23.62
N HIS A 87 -4.10 14.19 24.18
CA HIS A 87 -3.85 14.06 25.61
C HIS A 87 -2.48 14.64 26.03
N ILE A 88 -1.58 14.90 25.07
CA ILE A 88 -0.25 15.47 25.32
C ILE A 88 -0.34 16.99 25.15
N LYS A 89 -0.56 17.71 26.26
CA LYS A 89 -0.60 19.18 26.25
C LYS A 89 0.82 19.77 26.11
N ASP A 90 0.92 20.94 25.49
CA ASP A 90 2.11 21.81 25.44
C ASP A 90 3.33 21.33 24.65
N LEU A 91 3.22 20.28 23.83
CA LEU A 91 4.30 19.82 22.95
C LEU A 91 3.85 19.78 21.48
N THR A 92 4.74 20.15 20.56
CA THR A 92 4.50 19.91 19.14
C THR A 92 4.69 18.42 18.86
N CYS A 93 3.58 17.70 18.75
CA CYS A 93 3.58 16.27 18.45
C CYS A 93 3.85 16.00 16.95
N TRP A 94 4.18 14.75 16.63
CA TRP A 94 4.71 14.37 15.32
C TRP A 94 3.70 14.52 14.19
N GLU A 95 2.43 14.14 14.38
CA GLU A 95 1.39 14.32 13.36
C GLU A 95 1.08 15.81 13.15
N HIS A 96 1.04 16.60 14.23
CA HIS A 96 0.94 18.07 14.13
C HIS A 96 2.12 18.71 13.40
N TRP A 97 3.34 18.18 13.54
CA TRP A 97 4.50 18.65 12.76
C TRP A 97 4.38 18.25 11.29
N LEU A 98 3.91 17.03 11.00
CA LEU A 98 3.66 16.51 9.65
C LEU A 98 2.57 17.29 8.91
N GLU A 99 1.53 17.74 9.60
CA GLU A 99 0.48 18.57 9.03
C GLU A 99 0.99 19.92 8.53
N ARG A 100 2.06 20.46 9.14
CA ARG A 100 2.71 21.70 8.69
C ARG A 100 3.61 21.49 7.46
N HIS A 101 3.93 20.23 7.13
CA HIS A 101 4.82 19.86 6.03
C HIS A 101 4.11 18.87 5.09
N PRO A 102 3.06 19.32 4.37
CA PRO A 102 2.28 18.47 3.48
C PRO A 102 3.12 17.79 2.38
N GLU A 103 4.26 18.39 2.01
CA GLU A 103 5.20 17.85 1.01
C GLU A 103 5.64 16.42 1.32
N PHE A 104 5.82 16.07 2.60
CA PHE A 104 6.25 14.72 2.97
C PHE A 104 5.15 13.68 2.75
N ARG A 105 3.88 14.05 2.95
CA ARG A 105 2.73 13.17 2.69
C ARG A 105 2.48 13.00 1.19
N GLU A 106 2.70 14.06 0.40
CA GLU A 106 2.56 14.00 -1.06
C GLU A 106 3.62 13.10 -1.71
N VAL A 107 4.86 13.14 -1.21
CA VAL A 107 5.94 12.25 -1.66
C VAL A 107 5.59 10.79 -1.38
N ASP A 108 5.14 10.46 -0.17
CA ASP A 108 4.72 9.09 0.18
C ASP A 108 3.57 8.61 -0.71
N HIS A 109 2.55 9.44 -0.92
CA HIS A 109 1.42 9.10 -1.80
C HIS A 109 1.85 8.89 -3.26
N SER A 110 2.71 9.77 -3.78
CA SER A 110 3.26 9.67 -5.14
C SER A 110 4.14 8.43 -5.29
N PHE A 111 4.90 8.07 -4.25
CA PHE A 111 5.70 6.85 -4.21
C PHE A 111 4.81 5.60 -4.26
N VAL A 112 3.75 5.52 -3.45
CA VAL A 112 2.79 4.40 -3.48
C VAL A 112 2.15 4.25 -4.86
N ILE A 113 1.73 5.35 -5.49
CA ILE A 113 1.16 5.33 -6.84
C ILE A 113 2.20 4.84 -7.86
N GLY A 114 3.40 5.44 -7.87
CA GLY A 114 4.45 5.11 -8.82
C GLY A 114 4.89 3.65 -8.71
N PHE A 115 5.08 3.16 -7.47
CA PHE A 115 5.42 1.78 -7.21
C PHE A 115 4.31 0.82 -7.67
N SER A 116 3.05 1.16 -7.39
CA SER A 116 1.90 0.36 -7.80
C SER A 116 1.73 0.28 -9.31
N MET A 117 1.92 1.40 -10.02
CA MET A 117 1.91 1.44 -11.48
C MET A 117 3.02 0.57 -12.07
N LEU A 118 4.24 0.68 -11.54
CA LEU A 118 5.38 -0.12 -11.95
C LEU A 118 5.11 -1.62 -11.76
N PHE A 119 4.58 -2.01 -10.60
CA PHE A 119 4.18 -3.40 -10.32
C PHE A 119 3.11 -3.92 -11.28
N PHE A 120 2.11 -3.10 -11.58
CA PHE A 120 1.05 -3.47 -12.51
C PHE A 120 1.57 -3.65 -13.93
N CYS A 121 2.48 -2.79 -14.39
CA CYS A 121 3.17 -2.94 -15.67
C CYS A 121 3.95 -4.25 -15.73
N PHE A 122 4.74 -4.56 -14.69
CA PHE A 122 5.46 -5.83 -14.62
C PHE A 122 4.53 -7.03 -14.63
N PHE A 123 3.45 -6.99 -13.86
CA PHE A 123 2.43 -8.03 -13.86
C PHE A 123 1.83 -8.24 -15.27
N ALA A 124 1.50 -7.16 -15.98
CA ALA A 124 0.93 -7.24 -17.32
C ALA A 124 1.92 -7.85 -18.33
N ILE A 125 3.19 -7.43 -18.28
CA ILE A 125 4.26 -7.97 -19.14
C ILE A 125 4.50 -9.46 -18.84
N SER A 126 4.70 -9.82 -17.57
CA SER A 126 4.94 -11.20 -17.16
C SER A 126 3.76 -12.10 -17.54
N THR A 127 2.52 -11.67 -17.27
CA THR A 127 1.31 -12.41 -17.65
C THR A 127 1.23 -12.62 -19.16
N SER A 128 1.50 -11.58 -19.95
CA SER A 128 1.46 -11.66 -21.41
C SER A 128 2.49 -12.67 -21.95
N LEU A 129 3.73 -12.62 -21.43
CA LEU A 129 4.78 -13.56 -21.79
C LEU A 129 4.41 -15.00 -21.40
N THR A 130 3.86 -15.21 -20.20
CA THR A 130 3.41 -16.52 -19.74
C THR A 130 2.29 -17.06 -20.62
N LEU A 131 1.32 -16.24 -21.03
CA LEU A 131 0.23 -16.69 -21.90
C LEU A 131 0.72 -17.05 -23.31
N VAL A 132 1.60 -16.23 -23.91
CA VAL A 132 2.23 -16.55 -25.21
C VAL A 132 3.04 -17.84 -25.11
N TYR A 133 3.72 -18.05 -23.99
CA TYR A 133 4.49 -19.25 -23.75
C TYR A 133 3.60 -20.50 -23.67
N LEU A 134 2.53 -20.44 -22.88
CA LEU A 134 1.57 -21.54 -22.73
C LEU A 134 0.88 -21.89 -24.05
N ASP A 135 0.58 -20.89 -24.88
CA ASP A 135 0.02 -21.08 -26.20
C ASP A 135 1.00 -21.82 -27.14
N ARG A 136 2.27 -21.38 -27.17
CA ARG A 136 3.32 -22.00 -28.01
C ARG A 136 3.67 -23.43 -27.62
N GLN A 137 3.52 -23.81 -26.36
CA GLN A 137 3.75 -25.20 -25.91
C GLN A 137 2.65 -26.18 -26.32
N MET A 138 1.68 -25.77 -27.14
CA MET A 138 0.56 -26.58 -27.59
C MET A 138 -0.27 -27.16 -26.43
N TYR A 139 -0.38 -26.43 -25.33
CA TYR A 139 -1.38 -26.76 -24.32
C TYR A 139 -2.78 -26.63 -24.90
N SER A 140 -3.72 -27.43 -24.40
CA SER A 140 -5.12 -27.31 -24.84
C SER A 140 -5.61 -25.88 -24.58
N MET A 141 -6.37 -25.33 -25.53
CA MET A 141 -6.95 -23.98 -25.45
C MET A 141 -7.69 -23.73 -24.12
N LEU A 142 -8.29 -24.80 -23.56
CA LEU A 142 -8.90 -24.79 -22.23
C LEU A 142 -7.94 -24.43 -21.08
N LYS A 143 -6.70 -24.93 -21.09
CA LYS A 143 -5.70 -24.63 -20.05
C LYS A 143 -5.16 -23.22 -20.16
N VAL A 144 -4.91 -22.75 -21.39
CA VAL A 144 -4.48 -21.36 -21.64
C VAL A 144 -5.59 -20.39 -21.25
N GLY A 145 -6.83 -20.69 -21.62
CA GLY A 145 -8.01 -19.91 -21.27
C GLY A 145 -8.24 -19.84 -19.76
N SER A 146 -8.14 -20.97 -19.04
CA SER A 146 -8.32 -20.97 -17.58
C SER A 146 -7.22 -20.19 -16.85
N ALA A 147 -5.97 -20.28 -17.31
CA ALA A 147 -4.87 -19.47 -16.79
C ALA A 147 -5.11 -17.97 -17.03
N GLY A 148 -5.54 -17.59 -18.25
CA GLY A 148 -5.88 -16.21 -18.58
C GLY A 148 -6.99 -15.64 -17.70
N VAL A 149 -8.06 -16.41 -17.47
CA VAL A 149 -9.15 -16.02 -16.55
C VAL A 149 -8.64 -15.86 -15.12
N ALA A 150 -7.79 -16.78 -14.64
CA ALA A 150 -7.22 -16.69 -13.30
C ALA A 150 -6.37 -15.41 -13.13
N TYR A 151 -5.52 -15.08 -14.09
CA TYR A 151 -4.73 -13.84 -14.05
C TYR A 151 -5.61 -12.59 -14.11
N LEU A 152 -6.66 -12.59 -14.93
CA LEU A 152 -7.59 -11.48 -15.05
C LEU A 152 -8.34 -11.23 -13.72
N LEU A 153 -8.85 -12.29 -13.10
CA LEU A 153 -9.53 -12.19 -11.80
C LEU A 153 -8.58 -11.68 -10.71
N ALA A 154 -7.34 -12.16 -10.72
CA ALA A 154 -6.33 -11.75 -9.75
C ALA A 154 -5.93 -10.27 -9.95
N ALA A 155 -5.77 -9.82 -11.20
CA ALA A 155 -5.53 -8.42 -11.54
C ALA A 155 -6.69 -7.51 -11.10
N LEU A 156 -7.93 -7.96 -11.33
CA LEU A 156 -9.13 -7.21 -10.93
C LEU A 156 -9.24 -7.11 -9.41
N CYS A 157 -8.92 -8.18 -8.68
CA CYS A 157 -8.87 -8.17 -7.21
C CYS A 157 -7.88 -7.11 -6.69
N VAL A 158 -6.65 -7.12 -7.20
CA VAL A 158 -5.62 -6.14 -6.80
C VAL A 158 -6.01 -4.72 -7.20
N LEU A 159 -6.61 -4.52 -8.39
CA LEU A 159 -7.08 -3.22 -8.82
C LEU A 159 -8.18 -2.68 -7.89
N VAL A 160 -9.13 -3.52 -7.48
CA VAL A 160 -10.18 -3.15 -6.52
C VAL A 160 -9.58 -2.77 -5.16
N VAL A 161 -8.63 -3.57 -4.66
CA VAL A 161 -7.94 -3.27 -3.39
C VAL A 161 -7.16 -1.96 -3.49
N PHE A 162 -6.45 -1.74 -4.59
CA PHE A 162 -5.68 -0.53 -4.85
C PHE A 162 -6.58 0.72 -4.96
N VAL A 163 -7.68 0.66 -5.72
CA VAL A 163 -8.63 1.76 -5.83
C VAL A 163 -9.28 2.07 -4.47
N ARG A 164 -9.63 1.05 -3.69
CA ARG A 164 -10.14 1.24 -2.33
C ARG A 164 -9.12 1.91 -1.43
N HIS A 165 -7.87 1.51 -1.52
CA HIS A 165 -6.76 2.09 -0.77
C HIS A 165 -6.54 3.57 -1.15
N LEU A 166 -6.50 3.90 -2.45
CA LEU A 166 -6.40 5.29 -2.91
C LEU A 166 -7.57 6.17 -2.45
N ARG A 167 -8.80 5.64 -2.45
CA ARG A 167 -9.97 6.37 -1.95
C ARG A 167 -9.89 6.62 -0.44
N ALA A 168 -9.41 5.64 0.33
CA ALA A 168 -9.24 5.79 1.78
C ALA A 168 -8.16 6.83 2.16
N GLY A 169 -7.18 7.05 1.27
CA GLY A 169 -6.11 8.04 1.45
C GLY A 169 -6.48 9.49 1.10
N ASN A 170 -7.68 9.76 0.56
CA ASN A 170 -8.11 11.10 0.15
C ASN A 170 -9.13 11.71 1.15
N PRO A 171 -8.71 12.37 2.24
CA PRO A 171 -9.62 12.95 3.23
C PRO A 171 -10.35 14.22 2.77
N LYS A 172 -10.09 14.75 1.56
CA LYS A 172 -10.70 16.00 1.06
C LYS A 172 -12.20 15.91 0.71
N GLN A 173 -12.89 14.81 1.01
CA GLN A 173 -14.25 14.55 0.49
C GLN A 173 -15.38 14.48 1.53
N ASN A 174 -15.20 15.03 2.74
CA ASN A 174 -16.33 15.37 3.62
C ASN A 174 -16.34 16.88 3.94
N PRO A 175 -16.88 17.74 3.06
CA PRO A 175 -17.37 19.04 3.45
C PRO A 175 -18.75 18.84 4.09
N SER A 176 -18.80 18.41 5.35
CA SER A 176 -20.05 18.39 6.09
C SER A 176 -19.83 18.78 7.53
N THR A 177 -20.29 20.01 7.80
CA THR A 177 -20.86 20.45 9.08
C THR A 177 -19.90 21.04 10.11
N GLU A 178 -19.24 22.15 9.75
CA GLU A 178 -18.92 23.20 10.72
C GLU A 178 -19.77 24.44 10.40
N GLN A 179 -21.07 24.33 10.68
CA GLN A 179 -21.86 25.52 11.00
C GLN A 179 -21.46 25.92 12.43
N SER A 180 -20.49 26.82 12.55
CA SER A 180 -20.31 27.57 13.79
C SER A 180 -21.59 28.36 14.06
N PRO A 181 -22.19 28.27 15.27
CA PRO A 181 -23.30 29.13 15.62
C PRO A 181 -22.79 30.57 15.69
N SER A 182 -23.45 31.45 14.94
CA SER A 182 -23.25 32.89 14.98
C SER A 182 -23.43 33.40 16.41
N SER A 183 -22.33 33.85 16.99
CA SER A 183 -22.26 34.62 18.24
C SER A 183 -22.74 36.06 18.01
N GLU A 184 -24.01 36.23 17.64
CA GLU A 184 -24.71 37.51 17.56
C GLU A 184 -26.11 37.28 18.09
N ASP A 185 -26.29 37.24 19.43
CA ASP A 185 -27.60 37.43 20.10
C ASP A 185 -27.50 37.40 21.64
N TYR A 186 -26.49 38.07 22.22
CA TYR A 186 -26.51 38.43 23.65
C TYR A 186 -25.98 39.85 23.86
N ALA A 187 -26.64 40.82 23.25
CA ALA A 187 -26.57 42.22 23.63
C ALA A 187 -27.94 42.86 23.37
N GLY A 188 -28.84 42.74 24.35
CA GLY A 188 -30.16 43.34 24.39
C GLY A 188 -30.75 43.22 25.79
#